data_AF-A0A9N7RLK9-F1
#
_entry.id   AF-A0A9N7RLK9-F1
#
_cell.length_a   1.000
_cell.length_b   1.000
_cell.length_c   1.000
_cell.angle_alpha   90.00
_cell.angle_beta   90.00
_cell.angle_gamma   90.00
#
_symmetry.space_group_name_H-M   'P 1'
#
loop_
_entity.id
_entity.type
_entity.pdbx_description
1 polymer ?
#
loop_
_entity_poly.entity_id
_entity_poly.type
_entity_poly.pdbx_seq_one_letter_code
_entity_poly.pdbx_strand_id
1 'polypeptide(L)'
;MGAYTYVSELWKKKQSDVMRFLQRVRCWEYRQLPAVVRVTHPTRPDKARRLGYKAKQGFVVYRVRVRRGGRKRPVPKGIVYGKPTNQGVTQLKFQRSKRSVAEERAGRKLGGLRVLNSYWINEDSTYKYFEVILVDPAHTTIRNDPRINWIVNPVHKHRELRGLTSAGKKYRGLRGRGHLHHKARPSRRATWKRNQTLSLRRYRVREANRAFKLDEKISKDESSKALRRDGRDDFEKYIYEWELADCGYAWQCRHG
;
A
#
# COMPACT_ATOMS: atom_id res chain seq x y z
N MET A 1 -28.90 18.87 15.08
CA MET A 1 -28.01 18.41 13.98
C MET A 1 -27.56 19.61 13.16
N GLY A 2 -26.28 19.73 12.79
CA GLY A 2 -25.79 20.86 11.97
C GLY A 2 -26.00 20.66 10.46
N ALA A 3 -26.03 21.76 9.70
CA ALA A 3 -26.24 21.75 8.24
C ALA A 3 -25.30 20.79 7.47
N TYR A 4 -24.04 20.68 7.89
CA TYR A 4 -23.07 19.77 7.25
C TYR A 4 -23.42 18.29 7.38
N THR A 5 -24.18 17.91 8.42
CA THR A 5 -24.64 16.53 8.60
C THR A 5 -25.64 16.18 7.50
N TYR A 6 -26.63 17.03 7.24
CA TYR A 6 -27.61 16.83 6.17
C TYR A 6 -26.95 16.74 4.79
N VAL A 7 -26.01 17.65 4.49
CA VAL A 7 -25.23 17.59 3.23
C VAL A 7 -24.48 16.26 3.13
N SER A 8 -23.86 15.81 4.22
CA SER A 8 -23.14 14.53 4.24
C SER A 8 -24.09 13.33 4.00
N GLU A 9 -25.30 13.34 4.55
CA GLU A 9 -26.31 12.30 4.31
C GLU A 9 -26.81 12.30 2.86
N LEU A 10 -27.07 13.48 2.28
CA LEU A 10 -27.47 13.60 0.88
C LEU A 10 -26.40 13.00 -0.06
N TRP A 11 -25.12 13.25 0.20
CA TRP A 11 -24.00 12.68 -0.56
C TRP A 11 -23.79 11.17 -0.34
N LYS A 12 -24.41 10.55 0.67
CA LYS A 12 -24.44 9.08 0.79
C LYS A 12 -25.43 8.49 -0.22
N LYS A 13 -26.61 9.10 -0.38
CA LYS A 13 -27.68 8.68 -1.31
C LYS A 13 -27.45 9.18 -2.75
N LYS A 14 -26.31 8.84 -3.37
CA LYS A 14 -25.91 9.34 -4.71
C LYS A 14 -26.82 8.89 -5.86
N GLN A 15 -27.56 7.79 -5.67
CA GLN A 15 -28.49 7.26 -6.67
C GLN A 15 -29.88 7.90 -6.62
N SER A 16 -30.17 8.75 -5.63
CA SER A 16 -31.41 9.54 -5.62
C SER A 16 -31.49 10.44 -6.86
N ASP A 17 -32.69 10.72 -7.34
CA ASP A 17 -32.90 11.47 -8.58
C ASP A 17 -32.33 12.88 -8.50
N VAL A 18 -32.49 13.55 -7.35
CA VAL A 18 -31.87 14.86 -7.07
C VAL A 18 -30.35 14.80 -7.25
N MET A 19 -29.69 13.82 -6.64
CA MET A 19 -28.22 13.71 -6.71
C MET A 19 -27.73 13.28 -8.09
N ARG A 20 -28.48 12.43 -8.80
CA ARG A 20 -28.16 12.01 -10.18
C ARG A 20 -28.29 13.17 -11.15
N PHE A 21 -29.38 13.95 -11.05
CA PHE A 21 -29.59 15.15 -11.85
C PHE A 21 -28.46 16.15 -11.65
N LEU A 22 -28.16 16.53 -10.40
CA LEU A 22 -27.07 17.46 -10.08
C LEU A 22 -25.70 16.98 -10.56
N GLN A 23 -25.41 15.67 -10.41
CA GLN A 23 -24.15 15.10 -10.92
C GLN A 23 -24.09 15.10 -12.45
N ARG A 24 -25.22 14.89 -13.15
CA ARG A 24 -25.26 14.92 -14.61
C ARG A 24 -24.95 16.32 -15.16
N VAL A 25 -25.60 17.35 -14.62
CA VAL A 25 -25.37 18.76 -15.00
C VAL A 25 -23.91 19.16 -14.73
N ARG A 26 -23.40 18.89 -13.52
CA ARG A 26 -21.98 19.16 -13.18
C ARG A 26 -21.01 18.40 -14.08
N CYS A 27 -21.31 17.15 -14.39
CA CYS A 27 -20.42 16.35 -15.23
C CYS A 27 -20.30 16.96 -16.63
N TRP A 28 -21.41 17.45 -17.20
CA TRP A 28 -21.40 18.12 -18.49
C TRP A 28 -20.50 19.36 -18.46
N GLU A 29 -20.63 20.23 -17.46
CA GLU A 29 -19.76 21.40 -17.25
C GLU A 29 -18.28 20.97 -17.15
N TYR A 30 -17.98 19.92 -16.38
CA TYR A 30 -16.59 19.50 -16.12
C TYR A 30 -15.89 18.93 -17.36
N ARG A 31 -16.64 18.48 -18.37
CA ARG A 31 -16.07 18.01 -19.65
C ARG A 31 -15.53 19.16 -20.48
N GLN A 32 -16.23 20.29 -20.47
CA GLN A 32 -15.87 21.49 -21.23
C GLN A 32 -14.62 22.17 -20.64
N LEU A 33 -14.41 22.04 -19.33
CA LEU A 33 -13.27 22.64 -18.65
C LEU A 33 -11.94 21.88 -18.90
N PRO A 34 -10.79 22.56 -18.74
CA PRO A 34 -9.46 21.93 -18.83
C PRO A 34 -9.25 20.82 -17.81
N ALA A 35 -8.22 19.98 -18.06
CA ALA A 35 -7.97 18.81 -17.22
C ALA A 35 -7.59 19.11 -15.76
N VAL A 36 -7.01 20.29 -15.50
CA VAL A 36 -6.69 20.82 -14.18
C VAL A 36 -7.12 22.27 -14.14
N VAL A 37 -8.16 22.56 -13.36
CA VAL A 37 -8.81 23.88 -13.27
C VAL A 37 -8.94 24.31 -11.81
N ARG A 38 -8.72 25.60 -11.54
CA ARG A 38 -8.89 26.19 -10.20
C ARG A 38 -10.39 26.38 -9.95
N VAL A 39 -10.86 26.04 -8.74
CA VAL A 39 -12.22 26.31 -8.30
C VAL A 39 -12.18 27.37 -7.21
N THR A 40 -13.12 28.31 -7.21
CA THR A 40 -13.20 29.39 -6.21
C THR A 40 -13.57 28.85 -4.84
N HIS A 41 -14.57 27.96 -4.78
CA HIS A 41 -15.06 27.32 -3.58
C HIS A 41 -15.17 25.80 -3.77
N PRO A 42 -14.94 24.98 -2.73
CA PRO A 42 -15.08 23.54 -2.87
C PRO A 42 -16.53 23.16 -3.21
N THR A 43 -16.72 22.30 -4.22
CA THR A 43 -18.06 21.80 -4.60
C THR A 43 -18.72 21.05 -3.44
N ARG A 44 -17.90 20.49 -2.54
CA ARG A 44 -18.33 19.74 -1.35
C ARG A 44 -17.71 20.32 -0.08
N PRO A 45 -18.29 21.37 0.50
CA PRO A 45 -17.75 21.99 1.71
C PRO A 45 -17.75 21.03 2.91
N ASP A 46 -18.75 20.14 3.02
CA ASP A 46 -18.82 19.08 4.05
C ASP A 46 -17.57 18.20 4.04
N LYS A 47 -17.19 17.73 2.85
CA LYS A 47 -16.10 16.77 2.68
C LYS A 47 -14.74 17.46 2.76
N ALA A 48 -14.63 18.65 2.17
CA ALA A 48 -13.41 19.44 2.21
C ALA A 48 -13.01 19.77 3.65
N ARG A 49 -13.97 20.23 4.48
CA ARG A 49 -13.71 20.55 5.91
C ARG A 49 -13.23 19.34 6.69
N ARG A 50 -13.83 18.16 6.49
CA ARG A 50 -13.40 16.90 7.13
C ARG A 50 -11.97 16.49 6.75
N LEU A 51 -11.50 16.94 5.59
CA LEU A 51 -10.15 16.62 5.09
C LEU A 51 -9.12 17.71 5.41
N GLY A 52 -9.51 18.76 6.13
CA GLY A 52 -8.62 19.81 6.62
C GLY A 52 -8.70 21.14 5.86
N TYR A 53 -9.63 21.30 4.92
CA TYR A 53 -9.87 22.61 4.29
C TYR A 53 -10.45 23.62 5.29
N LYS A 54 -9.93 24.84 5.25
CA LYS A 54 -10.47 26.00 5.95
C LYS A 54 -10.63 27.14 4.94
N ALA A 55 -11.75 27.85 5.03
CA ALA A 55 -12.02 29.01 4.19
C ALA A 55 -11.24 30.22 4.73
N LYS A 56 -9.94 30.26 4.45
CA LYS A 56 -9.04 31.38 4.73
C LYS A 56 -8.01 31.47 3.62
N GLN A 57 -7.36 32.62 3.48
CA GLN A 57 -6.32 32.83 2.48
C GLN A 57 -5.19 31.79 2.64
N GLY A 58 -4.59 31.39 1.51
CA GLY A 58 -3.57 30.34 1.43
C GLY A 58 -4.10 28.91 1.21
N PHE A 59 -5.40 28.66 1.36
CA PHE A 59 -6.02 27.41 0.89
C PHE A 59 -6.55 27.57 -0.53
N VAL A 60 -6.26 26.60 -1.40
CA VAL A 60 -6.74 26.59 -2.78
C VAL A 60 -7.28 25.21 -3.15
N VAL A 61 -8.32 25.17 -3.98
CA VAL A 61 -8.93 23.93 -4.45
C VAL A 61 -8.82 23.86 -5.96
N TYR A 62 -8.32 22.73 -6.47
CA TYR A 62 -8.22 22.45 -7.89
C TYR A 62 -9.02 21.19 -8.25
N ARG A 63 -9.81 21.28 -9.31
CA ARG A 63 -10.51 20.15 -9.91
C ARG A 63 -9.61 19.50 -10.95
N VAL A 64 -9.48 18.18 -10.86
CA VAL A 64 -8.60 17.37 -11.72
C VAL A 64 -9.38 16.20 -12.30
N ARG A 65 -9.33 16.03 -13.62
CA ARG A 65 -9.87 14.86 -14.30
C ARG A 65 -8.80 13.79 -14.55
N VAL A 66 -9.16 12.53 -14.34
CA VAL A 66 -8.30 11.36 -14.59
C VAL A 66 -9.05 10.32 -15.41
N ARG A 67 -8.46 9.85 -16.51
CA ARG A 67 -9.06 8.84 -17.39
C ARG A 67 -9.33 7.54 -16.63
N ARG A 68 -10.52 6.98 -16.82
CA ARG A 68 -10.96 5.68 -16.32
C ARG A 68 -10.24 4.53 -17.04
N GLY A 69 -10.47 3.32 -16.56
CA GLY A 69 -9.87 2.10 -17.13
C GLY A 69 -8.49 1.76 -16.55
N GLY A 70 -7.95 0.64 -17.04
CA GLY A 70 -6.62 0.13 -16.71
C GLY A 70 -5.49 0.95 -17.34
N ARG A 71 -4.29 0.39 -17.34
CA ARG A 71 -3.13 0.98 -18.01
C ARG A 71 -2.55 -0.05 -18.97
N LYS A 72 -2.64 0.22 -20.28
CA LYS A 72 -1.92 -0.56 -21.29
C LYS A 72 -0.42 -0.44 -21.05
N ARG A 73 0.32 -1.55 -21.17
CA ARG A 73 1.79 -1.50 -21.17
C ARG A 73 2.27 -0.66 -22.37
N PRO A 74 3.19 0.30 -22.17
CA PRO A 74 3.73 1.07 -23.29
C PRO A 74 4.76 0.21 -24.03
N VAL A 75 4.30 -0.61 -24.98
CA VAL A 75 5.16 -1.43 -25.85
C VAL A 75 4.80 -1.19 -27.31
N PRO A 76 5.79 -0.99 -28.21
CA PRO A 76 5.55 -0.89 -29.64
C PRO A 76 4.83 -2.12 -30.16
N LYS A 77 3.76 -1.93 -30.94
CA LYS A 77 2.96 -3.00 -31.57
C LYS A 77 2.39 -4.08 -30.61
N GLY A 78 2.49 -3.91 -29.29
CA GLY A 78 2.09 -4.95 -28.34
C GLY A 78 3.11 -6.07 -28.16
N ILE A 79 4.30 -5.96 -28.74
CA ILE A 79 5.31 -7.03 -28.72
C ILE A 79 6.10 -6.95 -27.40
N VAL A 80 6.16 -8.07 -26.69
CA VAL A 80 6.94 -8.22 -25.45
C VAL A 80 7.83 -9.45 -25.58
N TYR A 81 9.13 -9.25 -25.54
CA TYR A 81 10.10 -10.35 -25.56
C TYR A 81 10.28 -11.00 -24.18
N GLY A 82 10.71 -12.26 -24.18
CA GLY A 82 10.99 -13.04 -22.98
C GLY A 82 9.85 -13.98 -22.56
N LYS A 83 9.85 -14.37 -21.28
CA LYS A 83 8.97 -15.41 -20.74
C LYS A 83 7.48 -15.09 -20.92
N PRO A 84 6.61 -16.09 -21.21
CA PRO A 84 5.16 -15.90 -21.41
C PRO A 84 4.45 -15.15 -20.28
N THR A 85 4.89 -15.33 -19.02
CA THR A 85 4.34 -14.62 -17.85
C THR A 85 4.41 -13.09 -17.97
N ASN A 86 5.39 -12.57 -18.71
CA ASN A 86 5.58 -11.14 -18.91
C ASN A 86 4.85 -10.58 -20.13
N GLN A 87 4.26 -11.41 -21.00
CA GLN A 87 3.71 -10.97 -22.28
C GLN A 87 2.35 -10.26 -22.19
N GLY A 88 1.75 -10.13 -21.00
CA GLY A 88 0.48 -9.42 -20.81
C GLY A 88 0.56 -7.90 -21.08
N VAL A 89 -0.33 -7.38 -21.93
CA VAL A 89 -0.34 -5.96 -22.37
C VAL A 89 -1.56 -5.16 -21.87
N THR A 90 -2.78 -5.69 -22.01
CA THR A 90 -4.04 -4.92 -21.88
C THR A 90 -4.67 -4.96 -20.49
N GLN A 91 -4.71 -6.14 -19.85
CA GLN A 91 -5.44 -6.35 -18.59
C GLN A 91 -4.69 -5.88 -17.33
N LEU A 92 -3.55 -5.21 -17.50
CA LEU A 92 -2.75 -4.68 -16.41
C LEU A 92 -3.48 -3.57 -15.62
N LYS A 93 -3.46 -3.70 -14.29
CA LYS A 93 -4.02 -2.69 -13.37
C LYS A 93 -2.89 -1.87 -12.78
N PHE A 94 -3.09 -0.56 -12.72
CA PHE A 94 -2.09 0.33 -12.14
C PHE A 94 -2.09 0.22 -10.60
N GLN A 95 -0.91 0.13 -10.00
CA GLN A 95 -0.79 -0.03 -8.54
C GLN A 95 -1.37 1.15 -7.74
N ARG A 96 -1.27 2.38 -8.27
CA ARG A 96 -1.77 3.58 -7.57
C ARG A 96 -3.24 3.81 -7.92
N SER A 97 -4.00 4.30 -6.95
CA SER A 97 -5.40 4.68 -7.18
C SER A 97 -5.50 5.91 -8.10
N LYS A 98 -6.60 6.03 -8.85
CA LYS A 98 -6.88 7.21 -9.71
C LYS A 98 -6.89 8.53 -8.93
N ARG A 99 -7.28 8.48 -7.63
CA ARG A 99 -7.20 9.63 -6.71
C ARG A 99 -5.75 10.05 -6.44
N SER A 100 -4.83 9.11 -6.24
CA SER A 100 -3.39 9.40 -6.12
C SER A 100 -2.85 10.01 -7.41
N VAL A 101 -3.26 9.48 -8.58
CA VAL A 101 -2.86 10.05 -9.88
C VAL A 101 -3.38 11.49 -10.06
N ALA A 102 -4.57 11.80 -9.55
CA ALA A 102 -5.10 13.16 -9.57
C ALA A 102 -4.27 14.12 -8.71
N GLU A 103 -3.89 13.70 -7.50
CA GLU A 103 -3.00 14.46 -6.62
C GLU A 103 -1.64 14.71 -7.27
N GLU A 104 -1.04 13.69 -7.89
CA GLU A 104 0.25 13.82 -8.58
C GLU A 104 0.18 14.75 -9.79
N ARG A 105 -0.93 14.71 -10.57
CA ARG A 105 -1.14 15.64 -11.69
C ARG A 105 -1.24 17.09 -11.20
N ALA A 106 -1.98 17.34 -10.12
CA ALA A 106 -2.06 18.66 -9.51
C ALA A 106 -0.70 19.13 -8.99
N GLY A 107 0.00 18.29 -8.21
CA GLY A 107 1.29 18.64 -7.60
C GLY A 107 2.39 18.92 -8.63
N ARG A 108 2.38 18.23 -9.78
CA ARG A 108 3.31 18.52 -10.89
C ARG A 108 3.00 19.83 -11.60
N LYS A 109 1.72 20.14 -11.84
CA LYS A 109 1.31 21.40 -12.48
C LYS A 109 1.51 22.60 -11.53
N LEU A 110 1.35 22.39 -10.23
CA LEU A 110 1.34 23.41 -9.19
C LEU A 110 2.52 23.22 -8.23
N GLY A 111 3.76 23.27 -8.73
CA GLY A 111 4.95 22.92 -7.97
C GLY A 111 5.20 23.79 -6.71
N GLY A 112 4.76 25.05 -6.72
CA GLY A 112 4.87 25.95 -5.57
C GLY A 112 3.96 25.57 -4.40
N LEU A 113 2.84 24.92 -4.67
CA LEU A 113 1.83 24.58 -3.66
C LEU A 113 2.13 23.22 -2.98
N ARG A 114 1.46 22.96 -1.88
CA ARG A 114 1.54 21.68 -1.13
C ARG A 114 0.19 20.98 -1.15
N VAL A 115 0.18 19.74 -1.63
CA VAL A 115 -1.04 18.91 -1.61
C VAL A 115 -1.34 18.48 -0.18
N LEU A 116 -2.50 18.88 0.35
CA LEU A 116 -2.98 18.46 1.66
C LEU A 116 -3.72 17.12 1.55
N ASN A 117 -4.78 17.10 0.75
CA ASN A 117 -5.65 15.94 0.56
C ASN A 117 -6.48 16.11 -0.73
N SER A 118 -7.33 15.13 -1.04
CA SER A 118 -8.24 15.19 -2.20
C SER A 118 -9.56 14.48 -1.91
N TYR A 119 -10.58 14.66 -2.73
CA TYR A 119 -11.82 13.87 -2.64
C TYR A 119 -12.49 13.71 -4.01
N TRP A 120 -13.31 12.67 -4.12
CA TRP A 120 -14.11 12.39 -5.31
C TRP A 120 -15.35 13.28 -5.35
N ILE A 121 -15.72 13.70 -6.55
CA ILE A 121 -16.90 14.57 -6.78
C ILE A 121 -17.84 13.94 -7.78
N ASN A 122 -17.31 13.45 -8.90
CA ASN A 122 -18.11 13.00 -10.00
C ASN A 122 -17.34 11.99 -10.87
N GLU A 123 -18.07 11.26 -11.71
CA GLU A 123 -17.50 10.40 -12.74
C GLU A 123 -18.42 10.27 -13.95
N ASP A 124 -17.82 10.17 -15.13
CA ASP A 124 -18.49 9.76 -16.37
C ASP A 124 -17.92 8.43 -16.85
N SER A 125 -18.30 7.95 -18.02
CA SER A 125 -17.76 6.72 -18.62
C SER A 125 -16.24 6.76 -18.84
N THR A 126 -15.67 7.93 -19.14
CA THR A 126 -14.30 8.10 -19.63
C THR A 126 -13.34 8.63 -18.56
N TYR A 127 -13.81 9.37 -17.57
CA TYR A 127 -13.08 10.18 -16.61
C TYR A 127 -13.69 10.07 -15.20
N LYS A 128 -12.82 10.22 -14.20
CA LYS A 128 -13.18 10.48 -12.81
C LYS A 128 -12.66 11.86 -12.42
N TYR A 129 -13.47 12.60 -11.68
CA TYR A 129 -13.18 13.96 -11.25
C TYR A 129 -12.92 14.00 -9.74
N PHE A 130 -11.84 14.67 -9.36
CA PHE A 130 -11.44 14.87 -7.97
C PHE A 130 -11.19 16.36 -7.73
N GLU A 131 -11.51 16.85 -6.53
CA GLU A 131 -10.92 18.11 -6.05
C GLU A 131 -9.74 17.78 -5.16
N VAL A 132 -8.63 18.47 -5.41
CA VAL A 132 -7.40 18.42 -4.64
C VAL A 132 -7.33 19.70 -3.83
N ILE A 133 -7.18 19.55 -2.52
CA ILE A 133 -6.96 20.66 -1.59
C ILE A 133 -5.45 20.90 -1.54
N LEU A 134 -5.06 22.11 -1.94
CA LEU A 134 -3.68 22.58 -1.87
C LEU A 134 -3.57 23.72 -0.87
N VAL A 135 -2.35 23.89 -0.36
CA VAL A 135 -1.99 24.95 0.57
C VAL A 135 -0.78 25.68 0.00
N ASP A 136 -0.80 27.00 0.04
CA ASP A 136 0.34 27.84 -0.26
C ASP A 136 1.25 27.98 0.98
N PRO A 137 2.46 27.41 0.97
CA PRO A 137 3.38 27.52 2.10
C PRO A 137 3.99 28.91 2.27
N ALA A 138 3.96 29.77 1.24
CA ALA A 138 4.53 31.12 1.31
C ALA A 138 3.59 32.12 2.02
N HIS A 139 2.30 31.82 2.09
CA HIS A 139 1.29 32.71 2.65
C HIS A 139 1.39 32.85 4.18
N THR A 140 1.38 34.07 4.70
CA THR A 140 1.54 34.40 6.13
C THR A 140 0.48 33.73 7.01
N THR A 141 -0.78 33.75 6.59
CA THR A 141 -1.91 33.10 7.29
C THR A 141 -1.76 31.58 7.46
N ILE A 142 -0.94 30.93 6.63
CA ILE A 142 -0.63 29.50 6.74
C ILE A 142 0.56 29.29 7.66
N ARG A 143 1.60 30.13 7.54
CA ARG A 143 2.79 30.07 8.39
C ARG A 143 2.47 30.35 9.86
N ASN A 144 1.56 31.29 10.12
CA ASN A 144 1.17 31.71 11.46
C ASN A 144 0.15 30.79 12.12
N ASP A 145 -0.53 29.90 11.38
CA ASP A 145 -1.54 29.00 11.95
C ASP A 145 -0.88 27.70 12.48
N PRO A 146 -0.85 27.47 13.80
CA PRO A 146 -0.18 26.32 14.40
C PRO A 146 -0.79 24.97 14.02
N ARG A 147 -2.03 24.93 13.49
CA ARG A 147 -2.70 23.67 13.10
C ARG A 147 -2.23 23.16 11.74
N ILE A 148 -1.74 24.03 10.86
CA ILE A 148 -1.34 23.68 9.49
C ILE A 148 0.12 24.00 9.19
N ASN A 149 0.79 24.84 10.00
CA ASN A 149 2.18 25.27 9.79
C ASN A 149 3.16 24.12 9.52
N TRP A 150 2.91 22.92 10.04
CA TRP A 150 3.70 21.73 9.77
C TRP A 150 3.91 21.48 8.27
N ILE A 151 2.94 21.82 7.41
CA ILE A 151 3.03 21.59 5.96
C ILE A 151 4.07 22.48 5.26
N VAL A 152 4.46 23.59 5.90
CA VAL A 152 5.44 24.56 5.40
C VAL A 152 6.85 23.98 5.42
N ASN A 153 7.15 23.10 6.39
CA ASN A 153 8.49 22.54 6.56
C ASN A 153 8.97 21.84 5.28
N PRO A 154 10.27 21.94 4.93
CA PRO A 154 10.83 21.42 3.68
C PRO A 154 10.65 19.91 3.52
N VAL A 155 10.59 19.15 4.61
CA VAL A 155 10.29 17.71 4.64
C VAL A 155 8.92 17.34 4.04
N HIS A 156 8.01 18.29 3.91
CA HIS A 156 6.66 18.11 3.36
C HIS A 156 6.53 18.54 1.89
N LYS A 157 7.64 18.82 1.19
CA LYS A 157 7.66 18.98 -0.28
C LYS A 157 7.17 17.72 -0.99
N HIS A 158 6.34 17.86 -2.02
CA HIS A 158 5.86 16.78 -2.89
C HIS A 158 5.42 15.48 -2.17
N ARG A 159 4.54 15.62 -1.18
CA ARG A 159 3.98 14.48 -0.42
C ARG A 159 3.17 13.52 -1.29
N GLU A 160 2.52 14.06 -2.31
CA GLU A 160 1.76 13.33 -3.33
C GLU A 160 2.66 12.37 -4.13
N LEU A 161 3.84 12.83 -4.58
CA LEU A 161 4.78 12.00 -5.34
C LEU A 161 5.40 10.88 -4.50
N ARG A 162 5.57 11.12 -3.20
CA ARG A 162 6.10 10.14 -2.22
C ARG A 162 5.02 9.22 -1.63
N GLY A 163 3.75 9.40 -2.01
CA GLY A 163 2.64 8.59 -1.51
C GLY A 163 2.40 8.75 0.00
N LEU A 164 2.52 9.98 0.52
CA LEU A 164 2.27 10.33 1.92
C LEU A 164 0.87 10.93 2.17
N THR A 165 0.12 11.21 1.11
CA THR A 165 -1.29 11.61 1.18
C THR A 165 -2.18 10.44 1.64
N SER A 166 -3.45 10.72 1.96
CA SER A 166 -4.41 9.68 2.36
C SER A 166 -4.63 8.63 1.26
N ALA A 167 -4.64 9.06 -0.01
CA ALA A 167 -4.72 8.17 -1.16
C ALA A 167 -3.41 7.37 -1.34
N GLY A 168 -2.26 8.02 -1.11
CA GLY A 168 -0.94 7.40 -1.13
C GLY A 168 -0.77 6.28 -0.12
N LYS A 169 -1.09 6.57 1.15
CA LYS A 169 -1.05 5.60 2.24
C LYS A 169 -1.99 4.41 2.01
N LYS A 170 -3.12 4.60 1.30
CA LYS A 170 -4.06 3.52 0.97
C LYS A 170 -3.41 2.48 0.04
N TYR A 171 -2.87 2.89 -1.10
CA TYR A 171 -2.30 1.92 -2.06
C TYR A 171 -1.01 1.27 -1.54
N ARG A 172 -0.29 1.93 -0.62
CA ARG A 172 0.88 1.37 0.06
C ARG A 172 0.53 0.30 1.10
N GLY A 173 -0.75 0.05 1.38
CA GLY A 173 -1.20 -0.90 2.39
C GLY A 173 -0.99 -0.41 3.83
N LEU A 174 -0.84 0.89 4.05
CA LEU A 174 -0.56 1.49 5.37
C LEU A 174 -1.81 1.84 6.18
N ARG A 175 -3.01 1.61 5.63
CA ARG A 175 -4.27 1.83 6.36
C ARG A 175 -4.55 0.75 7.39
N GLY A 176 -4.28 -0.51 7.06
CA GLY A 176 -4.39 -1.61 8.02
C GLY A 176 -3.11 -1.79 8.83
N ARG A 177 -3.23 -2.42 9.99
CA ARG A 177 -2.16 -2.79 10.94
C ARG A 177 -2.35 -4.27 11.32
N GLY A 178 -1.38 -4.89 11.98
CA GLY A 178 -1.45 -6.30 12.40
C GLY A 178 -0.82 -7.28 11.40
N HIS A 179 -1.09 -8.57 11.58
CA HIS A 179 -0.40 -9.67 10.89
C HIS A 179 -0.50 -9.59 9.35
N LEU A 180 -1.63 -9.11 8.80
CA LEU A 180 -1.82 -8.96 7.35
C LEU A 180 -0.93 -7.87 6.73
N HIS A 181 -0.39 -6.97 7.56
CA HIS A 181 0.34 -5.78 7.13
C HIS A 181 1.81 -5.77 7.58
N HIS A 182 2.35 -6.88 8.08
CA HIS A 182 3.73 -6.95 8.56
C HIS A 182 4.76 -6.62 7.47
N LYS A 183 4.52 -7.03 6.21
CA LYS A 183 5.39 -6.71 5.06
C LYS A 183 5.23 -5.28 4.53
N ALA A 184 4.29 -4.48 5.06
CA ALA A 184 4.02 -3.13 4.55
C ALA A 184 4.87 -2.04 5.25
N ARG A 185 5.41 -2.31 6.44
CA ARG A 185 6.10 -1.33 7.29
C ARG A 185 7.58 -1.69 7.53
N PRO A 186 8.52 -0.73 7.48
CA PRO A 186 8.33 0.72 7.26
C PRO A 186 8.01 1.08 5.79
N SER A 187 8.44 0.24 4.84
CA SER A 187 7.96 0.20 3.46
C SER A 187 8.20 -1.20 2.90
N ARG A 188 7.42 -1.64 1.90
CA ARG A 188 7.60 -2.99 1.30
C ARG A 188 9.04 -3.29 0.88
N ARG A 189 9.71 -2.32 0.23
CA ARG A 189 11.10 -2.47 -0.19
C ARG A 189 12.08 -2.49 0.99
N ALA A 190 11.86 -1.65 2.00
CA ALA A 190 12.71 -1.63 3.19
C ALA A 190 12.61 -2.95 3.98
N THR A 191 11.40 -3.49 4.13
CA THR A 191 11.19 -4.79 4.77
C THR A 191 11.82 -5.92 3.97
N TRP A 192 11.64 -5.93 2.65
CA TRP A 192 12.31 -6.91 1.78
C TRP A 192 13.84 -6.81 1.90
N LYS A 193 14.42 -5.60 1.83
CA LYS A 193 15.86 -5.39 1.98
C LYS A 193 16.36 -5.95 3.32
N ARG A 194 15.68 -5.63 4.43
CA ARG A 194 16.05 -6.15 5.76
C ARG A 194 16.09 -7.68 5.79
N ASN A 195 15.06 -8.33 5.24
CA ASN A 195 14.95 -9.79 5.27
C ASN A 195 15.94 -10.50 4.34
N GLN A 196 16.40 -9.81 3.29
CA GLN A 196 17.38 -10.35 2.33
C GLN A 196 18.82 -9.93 2.66
N THR A 197 19.04 -9.09 3.67
CA THR A 197 20.38 -8.67 4.07
C THR A 197 21.03 -9.77 4.90
N LEU A 198 22.14 -10.33 4.42
CA LEU A 198 22.96 -11.26 5.19
C LEU A 198 23.64 -10.52 6.35
N SER A 199 23.36 -10.94 7.59
CA SER A 199 23.94 -10.34 8.80
C SER A 199 25.19 -11.11 9.24
N LEU A 200 26.37 -10.61 8.90
CA LEU A 200 27.66 -11.16 9.34
C LEU A 200 28.14 -10.44 10.61
N ARG A 201 27.91 -11.04 11.79
CA ARG A 201 28.37 -10.50 13.07
C ARG A 201 29.87 -10.77 13.25
N ARG A 202 30.59 -9.82 13.87
CA ARG A 202 32.04 -9.92 14.18
C ARG A 202 32.37 -11.22 14.93
N TYR A 203 31.60 -11.48 15.98
CA TYR A 203 31.63 -12.77 16.67
C TYR A 203 30.41 -13.57 16.24
N ARG A 204 30.66 -14.69 15.55
CA ARG A 204 29.65 -15.70 15.29
C ARG A 204 29.63 -16.62 16.50
N VAL A 205 28.48 -16.78 17.14
CA VAL A 205 28.35 -17.74 18.24
C VAL A 205 28.76 -19.11 17.68
N ARG A 206 29.81 -19.74 18.24
CA ARG A 206 30.28 -21.09 17.88
C ARG A 206 29.29 -22.18 18.34
N GLU A 207 28.00 -21.89 18.45
CA GLU A 207 26.98 -22.85 18.90
C GLU A 207 26.70 -23.94 17.86
N ALA A 208 27.06 -23.72 16.59
CA ALA A 208 26.98 -24.75 15.56
C ALA A 208 27.89 -25.98 15.83
N ASN A 209 28.98 -25.81 16.60
CA ASN A 209 29.86 -26.92 16.98
C ASN A 209 29.50 -27.54 18.34
N ARG A 210 28.59 -26.92 19.11
CA ARG A 210 28.18 -27.43 20.43
C ARG A 210 27.01 -28.38 20.33
N ALA A 211 26.03 -28.10 19.47
CA ALA A 211 24.93 -29.02 19.18
C ALA A 211 25.45 -30.32 18.53
N PHE A 212 26.35 -30.21 17.53
CA PHE A 212 26.94 -31.38 16.88
C PHE A 212 27.80 -32.23 17.84
N LYS A 213 28.55 -31.60 18.76
CA LYS A 213 29.32 -32.31 19.78
C LYS A 213 28.48 -32.87 20.94
N LEU A 214 27.28 -32.34 21.18
CA LEU A 214 26.35 -32.86 22.19
C LEU A 214 25.64 -34.11 21.67
N ASP A 215 25.19 -34.11 20.42
CA ASP A 215 24.59 -35.30 19.79
C ASP A 215 25.58 -36.47 19.67
N GLU A 216 26.84 -36.18 19.32
CA GLU A 216 27.89 -37.21 19.27
C GLU A 216 28.25 -37.78 20.66
N LYS A 217 28.08 -36.98 21.72
CA LYS A 217 28.26 -37.43 23.12
C LYS A 217 27.08 -38.27 23.60
N ILE A 218 25.85 -37.88 23.26
CA ILE A 218 24.64 -38.62 23.61
C ILE A 218 24.63 -40.01 22.93
N SER A 219 25.00 -40.06 21.64
CA SER A 219 25.15 -41.33 20.90
C SER A 219 26.21 -42.27 21.49
N LYS A 220 27.34 -41.75 21.99
CA LYS A 220 28.41 -42.54 22.64
C LYS A 220 28.04 -42.97 24.07
N ASP A 221 27.25 -42.17 24.79
CA ASP A 221 26.75 -42.53 26.13
C ASP A 221 25.60 -43.55 26.08
N GLU A 222 24.77 -43.55 25.03
CA GLU A 222 23.72 -44.56 24.86
C GLU A 222 24.27 -45.93 24.43
N SER A 223 25.26 -45.95 23.52
CA SER A 223 25.96 -47.18 23.12
C SER A 223 26.78 -47.81 24.26
N SER A 224 27.40 -47.01 25.12
CA SER A 224 28.12 -47.50 26.31
C SER A 224 27.20 -47.93 27.46
N LYS A 225 25.96 -47.41 27.54
CA LYS A 225 24.92 -47.90 28.48
C LYS A 225 24.25 -49.18 27.98
N ALA A 226 24.12 -49.39 26.67
CA ALA A 226 23.63 -50.64 26.09
C ALA A 226 24.59 -51.81 26.36
N LEU A 227 25.90 -51.60 26.19
CA LEU A 227 26.94 -52.60 26.48
C LEU A 227 27.12 -52.96 27.97
N ARG A 228 26.53 -52.19 28.90
CA ARG A 228 26.55 -52.49 30.34
C ARG A 228 25.28 -53.18 30.84
N ARG A 229 24.25 -53.34 29.98
CA ARG A 229 22.96 -53.96 30.37
C ARG A 229 22.85 -55.43 30.01
N ASP A 230 23.65 -55.95 29.08
CA ASP A 230 23.60 -57.36 28.71
C ASP A 230 24.64 -58.17 29.49
N GLY A 231 24.24 -58.49 30.71
CA GLY A 231 24.79 -59.56 31.53
C GLY A 231 23.67 -60.48 31.99
N ARG A 232 22.95 -61.09 31.04
CA ARG A 232 22.25 -62.38 31.17
C ARG A 232 21.47 -62.73 29.90
N ASP A 233 21.79 -63.92 29.39
CA ASP A 233 20.95 -64.91 28.71
C ASP A 233 19.53 -64.47 28.31
N ASP A 234 19.27 -64.43 27.00
CA ASP A 234 18.26 -65.28 26.36
C ASP A 234 18.24 -65.00 24.84
N PHE A 235 18.78 -65.97 24.10
CA PHE A 235 18.56 -66.16 22.67
C PHE A 235 17.05 -66.39 22.43
N GLU A 236 16.52 -65.88 21.32
CA GLU A 236 15.15 -66.09 20.81
C GLU A 236 13.98 -65.29 21.43
N LYS A 237 13.83 -64.03 21.02
CA LYS A 237 12.55 -63.45 20.56
C LYS A 237 12.77 -62.04 20.03
N TYR A 238 11.91 -61.61 19.11
CA TYR A 238 11.89 -60.27 18.47
C TYR A 238 12.76 -60.09 17.22
N ILE A 239 12.73 -61.08 16.32
CA ILE A 239 12.63 -60.79 14.90
C ILE A 239 11.13 -60.60 14.61
N TYR A 240 10.77 -59.56 13.85
CA TYR A 240 9.42 -59.10 13.45
C TYR A 240 8.73 -58.08 14.37
N GLU A 241 9.16 -56.81 14.33
CA GLU A 241 8.21 -55.67 14.41
C GLU A 241 8.80 -54.28 14.07
N TRP A 242 9.66 -54.13 13.05
CA TRP A 242 10.17 -52.79 12.68
C TRP A 242 10.18 -52.46 11.17
N GLU A 243 9.36 -53.16 10.38
CA GLU A 243 8.96 -52.71 9.04
C GLU A 243 7.62 -51.96 9.15
N LEU A 244 7.62 -50.65 9.49
CA LEU A 244 6.52 -49.71 9.17
C LEU A 244 6.67 -48.25 9.66
N ALA A 245 7.89 -47.72 9.88
CA ALA A 245 8.04 -46.33 10.35
C ALA A 245 8.96 -45.42 9.53
N ASP A 246 9.40 -45.85 8.33
CA ASP A 246 10.12 -44.99 7.38
C ASP A 246 9.36 -44.87 6.07
N CYS A 247 8.24 -44.15 6.09
CA CYS A 247 7.65 -43.64 4.86
C CYS A 247 7.00 -42.27 5.06
N GLY A 248 7.67 -41.27 4.49
CA GLY A 248 7.03 -40.05 3.99
C GLY A 248 7.12 -38.85 4.92
N TYR A 249 8.04 -37.94 4.63
CA TYR A 249 7.70 -36.56 4.23
C TYR A 249 8.96 -35.84 3.72
N ALA A 250 9.42 -36.28 2.54
CA ALA A 250 10.25 -35.46 1.68
C ALA A 250 9.42 -35.03 0.46
N TRP A 251 9.55 -33.75 0.12
CA TRP A 251 9.34 -33.19 -1.21
C TRP A 251 7.92 -33.07 -1.77
N GLN A 252 7.44 -31.82 -1.88
CA GLN A 252 6.75 -31.41 -3.10
C GLN A 252 7.02 -29.94 -3.44
N CYS A 253 7.99 -29.76 -4.34
CA CYS A 253 8.11 -28.62 -5.23
C CYS A 253 7.77 -29.09 -6.65
N ARG A 254 6.95 -28.28 -7.36
CA ARG A 254 6.75 -28.16 -8.82
C ARG A 254 5.49 -28.74 -9.49
N HIS A 255 4.86 -27.80 -10.20
CA HIS A 255 4.05 -27.86 -11.43
C HIS A 255 2.55 -28.22 -11.34
N GLY A 256 1.76 -27.27 -11.84
CA GLY A 256 0.30 -27.18 -11.89
C GLY A 256 -0.09 -25.71 -12.05
#